data_AF-A0A1G7WR15-F1
#
_entry.id   AF-A0A1G7WR15-F1
#
_cell.length_a   1.000
_cell.length_b   1.000
_cell.length_c   1.000
_cell.angle_alpha   90.00
_cell.angle_beta   90.00
_cell.angle_gamma   90.00
#
_symmetry.space_group_name_H-M   'P 1'
#
loop_
_entity.id
_entity.type
_entity.pdbx_description
1 polymer ?
#
loop_
_entity_poly.entity_id
_entity_poly.type
_entity_poly.pdbx_seq_one_letter_code
_entity_poly.pdbx_strand_id
1 'polypeptide(L)'
;MAQNFNIITQGLSGHVGDLIFYERNGKPFCRRMPQYGPDSMSAASKQSSREFAKASKAAKSIRSALNGVWQPAKEETTIYRLNTAVYAALREDTLHVRGKRVFKPAALHQHLKDFRYNNKAVMTIGGIDTIRQEDGNILVKLPANWQNWLNPPKDTGYIQLHAAALDMDLENNTCMGSATAANCVPLGEKQHSLLLPAIPVKATATIVVLQLRFLHSDADIQVNKSAKSEQAFITAVLEPALPVAEKQVLPSKAPRIMQKKRSAAAILETAPQPKPDPFPPLPIDAHSIASPLSVKKDKKPPTLVNVE
;
A
#
# COMPACT_ATOMS: atom_id res chain seq x y z
N MET A 1 -17.99 48.13 -45.25
CA MET A 1 -17.49 46.74 -45.14
C MET A 1 -18.40 45.98 -44.19
N ALA A 2 -19.11 44.95 -44.67
CA ALA A 2 -19.96 44.13 -43.79
C ALA A 2 -19.09 43.14 -43.02
N GLN A 3 -19.09 43.21 -41.70
CA GLN A 3 -18.51 42.16 -40.86
C GLN A 3 -19.50 40.99 -40.81
N ASN A 4 -19.10 39.84 -41.33
CA ASN A 4 -19.87 38.60 -41.22
C ASN A 4 -19.82 38.10 -39.76
N PHE A 5 -20.75 38.60 -38.93
CA PHE A 5 -20.96 38.11 -37.58
C PHE A 5 -21.59 36.72 -37.63
N ASN A 6 -20.75 35.69 -37.55
CA ASN A 6 -21.18 34.31 -37.47
C ASN A 6 -21.71 34.00 -36.06
N ILE A 7 -22.97 34.39 -35.82
CA ILE A 7 -23.70 34.30 -34.53
C ILE A 7 -23.58 32.92 -33.87
N ILE A 8 -23.43 31.85 -34.66
CA ILE A 8 -23.44 30.47 -34.19
C ILE A 8 -22.22 30.14 -33.31
N THR A 9 -21.08 30.84 -33.43
CA THR A 9 -19.82 30.42 -32.76
C THR A 9 -19.34 31.30 -31.61
N GLN A 10 -20.00 32.42 -31.29
CA GLN A 10 -19.62 33.24 -30.13
C GLN A 10 -20.14 32.62 -28.84
N GLY A 11 -19.24 32.24 -27.93
CA GLY A 11 -19.57 31.70 -26.60
C GLY A 11 -19.93 30.21 -26.55
N LEU A 12 -19.99 29.49 -27.67
CA LEU A 12 -20.17 28.03 -27.65
C LEU A 12 -18.93 27.33 -27.08
N SER A 13 -19.09 26.75 -25.90
CA SER A 13 -18.13 25.82 -25.28
C SER A 13 -18.87 24.58 -24.78
N GLY A 14 -18.21 23.42 -24.82
CA GLY A 14 -18.78 22.14 -24.40
C GLY A 14 -19.16 21.23 -25.58
N HIS A 15 -20.18 20.40 -25.38
CA HIS A 15 -20.50 19.28 -26.27
C HIS A 15 -21.88 19.46 -26.94
N VAL A 16 -21.94 19.22 -28.25
CA VAL A 16 -23.21 19.13 -29.01
C VAL A 16 -23.16 17.85 -29.85
N GLY A 17 -23.76 16.78 -29.34
CA GLY A 17 -23.66 15.44 -29.92
C GLY A 17 -22.19 14.99 -30.06
N ASP A 18 -21.81 14.58 -31.25
CA ASP A 18 -20.45 14.18 -31.61
C ASP A 18 -19.44 15.35 -31.68
N LEU A 19 -19.84 16.61 -31.47
CA LEU A 19 -18.97 17.78 -31.62
C LEU A 19 -18.56 18.38 -30.28
N ILE A 20 -17.28 18.74 -30.17
CA ILE A 20 -16.67 19.40 -29.01
C ILE A 20 -16.23 20.81 -29.43
N PHE A 21 -16.88 21.82 -28.87
CA PHE A 21 -16.57 23.24 -29.04
C PHE A 21 -15.69 23.71 -27.89
N TYR A 22 -14.57 24.33 -28.21
CA TYR A 22 -13.61 24.84 -27.23
C TYR A 22 -12.88 26.06 -27.79
N GLU A 23 -12.41 26.94 -26.91
CA GLU A 23 -11.61 28.10 -27.30
C GLU A 23 -10.12 27.83 -27.10
N ARG A 24 -9.28 28.33 -28.00
CA ARG A 24 -7.83 28.36 -27.83
C ARG A 24 -7.28 29.67 -28.38
N ASN A 25 -6.60 30.45 -27.53
CA ASN A 25 -6.01 31.75 -27.88
C ASN A 25 -7.00 32.74 -28.52
N GLY A 26 -8.19 32.93 -27.93
CA GLY A 26 -9.19 33.90 -28.44
C GLY A 26 -9.95 33.43 -29.68
N LYS A 27 -9.78 32.17 -30.12
CA LYS A 27 -10.40 31.63 -31.34
C LYS A 27 -11.24 30.39 -31.02
N PRO A 28 -12.48 30.28 -31.54
CA PRO A 28 -13.30 29.09 -31.37
C PRO A 28 -12.80 27.96 -32.28
N PHE A 29 -12.73 26.76 -31.72
CA PHE A 29 -12.43 25.52 -32.42
C PHE A 29 -13.56 24.52 -32.21
N CYS A 30 -13.86 23.76 -33.26
CA CYS A 30 -14.71 22.58 -33.19
C CYS A 30 -13.88 21.35 -33.58
N ARG A 31 -14.04 20.25 -32.85
CA ARG A 31 -13.53 18.93 -33.24
C ARG A 31 -14.60 17.87 -33.05
N ARG A 32 -14.60 16.84 -33.89
CA ARG A 32 -15.40 15.64 -33.60
C ARG A 32 -14.80 14.90 -32.40
N MET A 33 -15.67 14.39 -31.54
CA MET A 33 -15.32 13.49 -30.45
C MET A 33 -14.74 12.20 -31.05
N PRO A 34 -13.58 11.72 -30.57
CA PRO A 34 -13.01 10.48 -31.08
C PRO A 34 -13.95 9.30 -30.78
N GLN A 35 -14.19 8.44 -31.77
CA GLN A 35 -14.96 7.22 -31.59
C GLN A 35 -14.09 6.17 -30.89
N TYR A 36 -14.16 6.15 -29.56
CA TYR A 36 -13.42 5.22 -28.73
C TYR A 36 -14.07 3.82 -28.73
N GLY A 37 -13.68 2.96 -29.68
CA GLY A 37 -13.93 1.53 -29.58
C GLY A 37 -13.13 0.86 -28.45
N PRO A 38 -13.39 -0.43 -28.11
CA PRO A 38 -12.65 -1.16 -27.07
C PRO A 38 -11.12 -1.18 -27.24
N ASP A 39 -10.66 -1.08 -28.49
CA ASP A 39 -9.24 -1.07 -28.87
C ASP A 39 -8.69 0.29 -29.30
N SER A 40 -9.44 1.37 -29.06
CA SER A 40 -9.00 2.74 -29.34
C SER A 40 -7.78 3.20 -28.51
N MET A 41 -7.51 2.57 -27.37
CA MET A 41 -6.30 2.81 -26.59
C MET A 41 -5.12 1.99 -27.13
N SER A 42 -4.03 2.67 -27.49
CA SER A 42 -2.77 2.01 -27.86
C SER A 42 -2.25 1.09 -26.75
N ALA A 43 -1.48 0.05 -27.11
CA ALA A 43 -0.92 -0.90 -26.15
C ALA A 43 -0.08 -0.19 -25.06
N ALA A 44 0.70 0.83 -25.42
CA ALA A 44 1.48 1.64 -24.49
C ALA A 44 0.58 2.45 -23.53
N SER A 45 -0.57 2.94 -23.99
CA SER A 45 -1.56 3.61 -23.14
C SER A 45 -2.22 2.62 -22.17
N LYS A 46 -2.70 1.47 -22.67
CA LYS A 46 -3.25 0.37 -21.86
C LYS A 46 -2.26 -0.09 -20.77
N GLN A 47 -0.97 -0.22 -21.09
CA GLN A 47 0.09 -0.55 -20.13
C GLN A 47 0.29 0.55 -19.07
N SER A 48 0.35 1.83 -19.49
CA SER A 48 0.49 2.97 -18.58
C SER A 48 -0.65 3.06 -17.56
N SER A 49 -1.89 2.90 -18.02
CA SER A 49 -3.07 2.92 -17.15
C SER A 49 -3.05 1.77 -16.14
N ARG A 50 -2.51 0.59 -16.49
CA ARG A 50 -2.33 -0.53 -15.55
C ARG A 50 -1.28 -0.22 -14.48
N GLU A 51 -0.12 0.32 -14.87
CA GLU A 51 0.93 0.72 -13.91
C GLU A 51 0.44 1.84 -12.98
N PHE A 52 -0.25 2.85 -13.51
CA PHE A 52 -0.85 3.92 -12.72
C PHE A 52 -1.94 3.41 -11.77
N ALA A 53 -2.80 2.48 -12.22
CA ALA A 53 -3.81 1.87 -11.37
C ALA A 53 -3.19 1.02 -10.24
N LYS A 54 -2.09 0.29 -10.52
CA LYS A 54 -1.34 -0.45 -9.50
C LYS A 54 -0.72 0.50 -8.47
N ALA A 55 -0.04 1.56 -8.90
CA ALA A 55 0.49 2.59 -8.01
C ALA A 55 -0.60 3.28 -7.18
N SER A 56 -1.76 3.58 -7.78
CA SER A 56 -2.89 4.21 -7.10
C SER A 56 -3.50 3.32 -6.01
N LYS A 57 -3.53 1.99 -6.21
CA LYS A 57 -3.97 1.02 -5.21
C LYS A 57 -2.96 0.91 -4.06
N ALA A 58 -1.66 0.81 -4.36
CA ALA A 58 -0.59 0.81 -3.35
C ALA A 58 -0.58 2.12 -2.52
N ALA A 59 -0.69 3.29 -3.16
CA ALA A 59 -0.82 4.58 -2.49
C ALA A 59 -2.14 4.70 -1.67
N LYS A 60 -3.18 3.92 -1.99
CA LYS A 60 -4.39 3.79 -1.17
C LYS A 60 -4.16 2.88 0.03
N SER A 61 -3.51 1.72 -0.12
CA SER A 61 -3.26 0.80 0.99
C SER A 61 -2.33 1.42 2.03
N ILE A 62 -1.28 2.13 1.63
CA ILE A 62 -0.38 2.88 2.54
C ILE A 62 -1.17 3.88 3.40
N ARG A 63 -2.05 4.69 2.78
CA ARG A 63 -2.90 5.65 3.52
C ARG A 63 -3.93 4.94 4.40
N SER A 64 -4.48 3.81 3.96
CA SER A 64 -5.44 3.04 4.74
C SER A 64 -4.80 2.40 5.98
N ALA A 65 -3.57 1.89 5.83
CA ALA A 65 -2.76 1.37 6.93
C ALA A 65 -2.45 2.48 7.94
N LEU A 66 -1.93 3.62 7.47
CA LEU A 66 -1.60 4.74 8.34
C LEU A 66 -2.82 5.28 9.09
N ASN A 67 -3.97 5.44 8.41
CA ASN A 67 -5.23 5.87 9.04
C ASN A 67 -5.72 4.95 10.17
N GLY A 68 -5.31 3.67 10.19
CA GLY A 68 -5.58 2.74 11.28
C GLY A 68 -4.72 3.00 12.53
N VAL A 69 -3.60 3.73 12.38
CA VAL A 69 -2.68 4.10 13.45
C VAL A 69 -2.92 5.55 13.91
N TRP A 70 -2.96 6.49 12.96
CA TRP A 70 -3.40 7.87 13.18
C TRP A 70 -3.86 8.50 11.85
N GLN A 71 -4.76 9.48 11.90
CA GLN A 71 -5.11 10.27 10.71
C GLN A 71 -4.14 11.44 10.60
N PRO A 72 -3.29 11.53 9.56
CA PRO A 72 -2.45 12.71 9.34
C PRO A 72 -3.29 13.94 9.03
N ALA A 73 -2.75 15.13 9.34
CA ALA A 73 -3.29 16.41 8.89
C ALA A 73 -3.70 16.37 7.40
N LYS A 74 -4.98 16.66 7.12
CA LYS A 74 -5.54 16.56 5.77
C LYS A 74 -5.05 17.70 4.89
N GLU A 75 -4.29 17.35 3.85
CA GLU A 75 -3.94 18.23 2.74
C GLU A 75 -4.48 17.65 1.43
N GLU A 76 -5.12 18.49 0.62
CA GLU A 76 -5.77 18.12 -0.65
C GLU A 76 -4.78 17.47 -1.64
N THR A 77 -3.54 17.97 -1.70
CA THR A 77 -2.54 17.51 -2.69
C THR A 77 -1.85 16.20 -2.30
N THR A 78 -1.92 15.78 -1.03
CA THR A 78 -1.13 14.65 -0.50
C THR A 78 -1.48 13.32 -1.16
N ILE A 79 -2.74 13.12 -1.58
CA ILE A 79 -3.15 11.92 -2.33
C ILE A 79 -2.45 11.86 -3.70
N TYR A 80 -2.42 12.98 -4.42
CA TYR A 80 -1.77 13.09 -5.72
C TYR A 80 -0.24 12.96 -5.59
N ARG A 81 0.37 13.66 -4.63
CA ARG A 81 1.82 13.60 -4.37
C ARG A 81 2.28 12.18 -4.01
N LEU A 82 1.56 11.48 -3.12
CA LEU A 82 1.90 10.11 -2.75
C LEU A 82 1.75 9.16 -3.95
N ASN A 83 0.68 9.28 -4.73
CA ASN A 83 0.48 8.45 -5.92
C ASN A 83 1.59 8.67 -6.95
N THR A 84 2.01 9.91 -7.18
CA THR A 84 3.13 10.25 -8.07
C THR A 84 4.44 9.62 -7.59
N ALA A 85 4.75 9.68 -6.30
CA ALA A 85 5.94 9.06 -5.72
C ALA A 85 5.94 7.52 -5.82
N VAL A 86 4.82 6.88 -5.46
CA VAL A 86 4.65 5.41 -5.59
C VAL A 86 4.71 4.98 -7.07
N TYR A 87 4.16 5.78 -7.99
CA TYR A 87 4.22 5.51 -9.43
C TYR A 87 5.63 5.66 -10.01
N ALA A 88 6.41 6.62 -9.51
CA ALA A 88 7.82 6.75 -9.85
C ALA A 88 8.63 5.53 -9.35
N ALA A 89 8.45 5.14 -8.08
CA ALA A 89 9.06 3.93 -7.51
C ALA A 89 8.76 2.65 -8.32
N LEU A 90 7.52 2.48 -8.79
CA LEU A 90 7.14 1.34 -9.63
C LEU A 90 7.88 1.34 -10.98
N ARG A 91 8.19 2.51 -11.54
CA ARG A 91 8.81 2.66 -12.87
C ARG A 91 10.32 2.42 -12.89
N GLU A 92 11.00 2.47 -11.75
CA GLU A 92 12.40 2.08 -11.59
C GLU A 92 12.63 0.57 -11.85
N ASP A 93 11.56 -0.23 -11.88
CA ASP A 93 11.70 -1.63 -12.26
C ASP A 93 11.94 -1.78 -13.77
N THR A 94 13.21 -1.93 -14.13
CA THR A 94 13.69 -2.18 -15.50
C THR A 94 13.71 -3.67 -15.88
N LEU A 95 13.53 -4.58 -14.93
CA LEU A 95 13.64 -6.04 -15.17
C LEU A 95 12.36 -6.62 -15.79
N HIS A 96 11.19 -6.12 -15.37
CA HIS A 96 9.91 -6.58 -15.89
C HIS A 96 9.39 -5.68 -17.02
N VAL A 97 8.69 -6.29 -17.98
CA VAL A 97 8.03 -5.58 -19.07
C VAL A 97 6.97 -4.60 -18.54
N ARG A 98 6.79 -3.49 -19.26
CA ARG A 98 5.81 -2.44 -18.92
C ARG A 98 4.41 -3.02 -18.72
N GLY A 99 3.77 -2.65 -17.61
CA GLY A 99 2.49 -3.20 -17.19
C GLY A 99 2.55 -4.52 -16.38
N LYS A 100 3.75 -5.08 -16.17
CA LYS A 100 4.02 -6.21 -15.25
C LYS A 100 5.08 -5.90 -14.18
N ARG A 101 5.44 -4.62 -14.01
CA ARG A 101 6.43 -4.16 -13.03
C ARG A 101 6.06 -4.49 -11.59
N VAL A 102 7.07 -4.70 -10.76
CA VAL A 102 6.98 -5.09 -9.35
C VAL A 102 7.65 -4.04 -8.47
N PHE A 103 7.11 -3.79 -7.28
CA PHE A 103 7.72 -2.85 -6.34
C PHE A 103 9.00 -3.43 -5.72
N LYS A 104 10.08 -2.64 -5.68
CA LYS A 104 11.33 -2.98 -4.99
C LYS A 104 11.51 -2.09 -3.76
N PRO A 105 11.93 -2.62 -2.59
CA PRO A 105 12.16 -1.82 -1.38
C PRO A 105 13.08 -0.62 -1.60
N ALA A 106 14.20 -0.81 -2.31
CA ALA A 106 15.15 0.27 -2.61
C ALA A 106 14.55 1.40 -3.47
N ALA A 107 13.72 1.07 -4.47
CA ALA A 107 13.04 2.07 -5.30
C ALA A 107 11.94 2.81 -4.53
N LEU A 108 11.22 2.10 -3.66
CA LEU A 108 10.28 2.74 -2.72
C LEU A 108 11.02 3.67 -1.76
N HIS A 109 12.18 3.27 -1.22
CA HIS A 109 13.00 4.11 -0.36
C HIS A 109 13.42 5.39 -1.08
N GLN A 110 13.96 5.28 -2.30
CA GLN A 110 14.40 6.44 -3.09
C GLN A 110 13.30 7.48 -3.33
N HIS A 111 12.06 7.05 -3.59
CA HIS A 111 10.96 7.95 -3.95
C HIS A 111 10.01 8.32 -2.80
N LEU A 112 9.97 7.54 -1.72
CA LEU A 112 9.13 7.79 -0.55
C LEU A 112 9.89 8.33 0.66
N LYS A 113 11.22 8.18 0.75
CA LYS A 113 12.01 8.86 1.78
C LYS A 113 11.74 10.37 1.71
N ASP A 114 11.63 11.00 2.88
CA ASP A 114 11.35 12.42 3.05
C ASP A 114 9.96 12.87 2.52
N PHE A 115 9.08 11.93 2.14
CA PHE A 115 7.71 12.24 1.73
C PHE A 115 6.92 12.86 2.89
N ARG A 116 6.52 14.13 2.74
CA ARG A 116 5.75 14.89 3.74
C ARG A 116 4.24 14.78 3.48
N TYR A 117 3.48 14.25 4.44
CA TYR A 117 2.01 14.23 4.40
C TYR A 117 1.38 15.63 4.49
N ASN A 118 2.14 16.61 4.96
CA ASN A 118 1.77 18.01 5.08
C ASN A 118 2.91 18.88 4.50
N ASN A 119 2.65 19.62 3.42
CA ASN A 119 3.62 20.54 2.80
C ASN A 119 4.07 21.68 3.72
N LYS A 120 3.32 21.98 4.79
CA LYS A 120 3.70 22.98 5.80
C LYS A 120 4.59 22.40 6.92
N ALA A 121 4.95 21.11 6.85
CA ALA A 121 5.91 20.51 7.77
C ALA A 121 7.28 21.19 7.59
N VAL A 122 7.74 21.83 8.67
CA VAL A 122 8.92 22.70 8.69
C VAL A 122 10.22 21.91 8.67
N MET A 123 10.24 20.73 9.31
CA MET A 123 11.50 20.03 9.53
C MET A 123 12.18 19.64 8.22
N THR A 124 13.43 20.06 8.06
CA THR A 124 14.33 19.57 7.02
C THR A 124 14.81 18.18 7.44
N ILE A 125 14.46 17.14 6.68
CA ILE A 125 14.52 15.73 7.10
C ILE A 125 15.95 15.15 7.01
N GLY A 126 16.95 16.00 6.76
CA GLY A 126 18.36 15.60 6.74
C GLY A 126 18.84 15.16 8.12
N GLY A 127 19.18 13.88 8.29
CA GLY A 127 19.84 13.36 9.50
C GLY A 127 18.96 12.55 10.45
N ILE A 128 17.73 12.17 10.08
CA ILE A 128 17.02 11.11 10.81
C ILE A 128 17.52 9.75 10.32
N ASP A 129 18.25 9.04 11.17
CA ASP A 129 18.73 7.70 10.90
C ASP A 129 17.65 6.69 11.28
N THR A 130 17.14 5.93 10.31
CA THR A 130 16.18 4.85 10.54
C THR A 130 16.84 3.53 10.13
N ILE A 131 17.15 2.69 11.11
CA ILE A 131 18.01 1.51 10.95
C ILE A 131 17.26 0.28 11.50
N ARG A 132 17.28 -0.83 10.74
CA ARG A 132 16.86 -2.13 11.27
C ARG A 132 18.04 -2.76 12.02
N GLN A 133 17.81 -3.15 13.27
CA GLN A 133 18.77 -3.84 14.14
C GLN A 133 18.78 -5.35 13.86
N GLU A 134 19.80 -6.06 14.37
CA GLU A 134 20.00 -7.49 14.14
C GLU A 134 18.90 -8.37 14.74
N ASP A 135 18.26 -7.91 15.82
CA ASP A 135 17.07 -8.51 16.43
C ASP A 135 15.78 -8.29 15.60
N GLY A 136 15.89 -7.56 14.49
CA GLY A 136 14.80 -7.20 13.60
C GLY A 136 14.16 -5.84 13.91
N ASN A 137 14.33 -5.29 15.12
CA ASN A 137 13.69 -4.07 15.58
C ASN A 137 14.12 -2.84 14.75
N ILE A 138 13.31 -1.79 14.73
CA ILE A 138 13.61 -0.59 13.95
C ILE A 138 13.89 0.58 14.90
N LEU A 139 15.12 1.07 14.87
CA LEU A 139 15.56 2.24 15.61
C LEU A 139 15.39 3.48 14.72
N VAL A 140 14.57 4.44 15.16
CA VAL A 140 14.45 5.78 14.58
C VAL A 140 15.21 6.74 15.47
N LYS A 141 16.38 7.20 15.04
CA LYS A 141 17.25 8.10 15.79
C LYS A 141 17.15 9.52 15.22
N LEU A 142 16.82 10.48 16.07
CA LEU A 142 16.82 11.89 15.71
C LEU A 142 18.24 12.48 15.83
N PRO A 143 18.62 13.42 14.95
CA PRO A 143 19.94 14.03 14.97
C PRO A 143 20.13 14.97 16.17
N ALA A 144 21.38 15.31 16.46
CA ALA A 144 21.70 16.25 17.52
C ALA A 144 21.10 17.64 17.23
N ASN A 145 20.39 18.19 18.21
CA ASN A 145 19.66 19.46 18.15
C ASN A 145 18.54 19.50 17.09
N TRP A 146 17.92 18.36 16.77
CA TRP A 146 16.77 18.25 15.83
C TRP A 146 15.65 19.28 16.09
N GLN A 147 15.41 19.64 17.35
CA GLN A 147 14.41 20.64 17.73
C GLN A 147 14.69 22.03 17.15
N ASN A 148 15.95 22.38 16.87
CA ASN A 148 16.32 23.68 16.28
C ASN A 148 15.85 23.82 14.82
N TRP A 149 15.44 22.73 14.17
CA TRP A 149 14.86 22.74 12.81
C TRP A 149 13.33 22.77 12.82
N LEU A 150 12.74 22.87 14.00
CA LEU A 150 11.30 23.03 14.19
C LEU A 150 10.99 24.49 14.50
N ASN A 151 9.86 24.96 13.96
CA ASN A 151 9.25 26.21 14.38
C ASN A 151 8.03 25.84 15.26
N PRO A 152 8.22 25.49 16.54
CA PRO A 152 7.11 25.22 17.44
C PRO A 152 6.22 26.47 17.57
N PRO A 153 4.89 26.30 17.72
CA PRO A 153 4.02 27.39 18.15
C PRO A 153 4.49 28.02 19.45
N LYS A 154 4.08 29.28 19.71
CA LYS A 154 4.22 29.87 21.05
C LYS A 154 3.57 28.96 22.09
N ASP A 155 4.09 29.01 23.31
CA ASP A 155 3.54 28.31 24.48
C ASP A 155 3.58 26.76 24.41
N THR A 156 4.36 26.22 23.46
CA THR A 156 4.70 24.79 23.37
C THR A 156 5.68 24.39 24.48
N GLY A 157 5.27 23.51 25.39
CA GLY A 157 6.15 22.90 26.40
C GLY A 157 6.75 21.57 25.97
N TYR A 158 6.01 20.78 25.18
CA TYR A 158 6.36 19.40 24.84
C TYR A 158 6.14 19.09 23.36
N ILE A 159 6.89 18.12 22.85
CA ILE A 159 6.75 17.52 21.53
C ILE A 159 6.39 16.05 21.71
N GLN A 160 5.20 15.65 21.27
CA GLN A 160 4.85 14.24 21.13
C GLN A 160 5.44 13.73 19.81
N LEU A 161 6.32 12.74 19.92
CA LEU A 161 6.86 11.98 18.81
C LEU A 161 6.10 10.66 18.72
N HIS A 162 5.64 10.29 17.53
CA HIS A 162 4.97 9.02 17.28
C HIS A 162 5.50 8.42 15.98
N ALA A 163 6.22 7.31 16.08
CA ALA A 163 6.68 6.54 14.93
C ALA A 163 5.78 5.32 14.70
N ALA A 164 5.63 4.95 13.44
CA ALA A 164 5.00 3.70 13.02
C ALA A 164 5.83 3.03 11.93
N ALA A 165 6.04 1.73 12.05
CA ALA A 165 6.49 0.86 10.96
C ALA A 165 5.26 0.12 10.40
N LEU A 166 5.08 0.17 9.08
CA LEU A 166 3.97 -0.45 8.37
C LEU A 166 4.52 -1.53 7.41
N ASP A 167 4.22 -2.79 7.70
CA ASP A 167 4.66 -3.93 6.87
C ASP A 167 3.67 -4.14 5.73
N MET A 168 3.99 -3.58 4.56
CA MET A 168 3.07 -3.47 3.43
C MET A 168 3.32 -4.58 2.39
N ASP A 169 2.29 -5.35 2.07
CA ASP A 169 2.23 -6.12 0.82
C ASP A 169 1.58 -5.23 -0.26
N LEU A 170 2.39 -4.74 -1.19
CA LEU A 170 1.95 -3.82 -2.25
C LEU A 170 1.46 -4.55 -3.52
N GLU A 171 1.66 -5.87 -3.60
CA GLU A 171 1.07 -6.67 -4.68
C GLU A 171 -0.38 -7.02 -4.33
N ASN A 172 -0.63 -7.46 -3.09
CA ASN A 172 -1.98 -7.73 -2.56
C ASN A 172 -2.70 -6.47 -2.05
N ASN A 173 -1.98 -5.36 -1.85
CA ASN A 173 -2.48 -4.07 -1.34
C ASN A 173 -2.99 -4.13 0.10
N THR A 174 -2.33 -4.92 0.95
CA THR A 174 -2.66 -5.15 2.36
C THR A 174 -1.56 -4.66 3.29
N CYS A 175 -1.94 -4.26 4.51
CA CYS A 175 -1.00 -4.10 5.61
C CYS A 175 -0.96 -5.43 6.37
N MET A 176 0.20 -6.05 6.47
CA MET A 176 0.38 -7.36 7.11
C MET A 176 0.71 -7.24 8.59
N GLY A 177 1.28 -6.11 9.01
CA GLY A 177 1.61 -5.80 10.39
C GLY A 177 1.87 -4.30 10.56
N SER A 178 1.72 -3.82 11.79
CA SER A 178 2.15 -2.46 12.15
C SER A 178 2.72 -2.44 13.56
N ALA A 179 3.87 -1.81 13.73
CA ALA A 179 4.48 -1.54 15.02
C ALA A 179 4.52 -0.04 15.29
N THR A 180 4.32 0.38 16.54
CA THR A 180 4.29 1.80 16.93
C THR A 180 5.13 2.06 18.18
N ALA A 181 5.63 3.28 18.28
CA ALA A 181 6.33 3.79 19.46
C ALA A 181 6.04 5.29 19.59
N ALA A 182 5.64 5.73 20.78
CA ALA A 182 5.28 7.12 21.04
C ALA A 182 5.89 7.61 22.35
N ASN A 183 6.66 8.70 22.27
CA ASN A 183 7.30 9.35 23.41
C ASN A 183 6.91 10.84 23.45
N CYS A 184 6.79 11.40 24.64
CA CYS A 184 6.65 12.85 24.83
C CYS A 184 7.99 13.41 25.34
N VAL A 185 8.48 14.45 24.66
CA VAL A 185 9.80 15.03 24.87
C VAL A 185 9.66 16.51 25.25
N PRO A 186 10.32 17.01 26.30
CA PRO A 186 10.33 18.44 26.62
C PRO A 186 11.08 19.25 25.55
N LEU A 187 10.71 20.52 25.42
CA LEU A 187 11.46 21.46 24.57
C LEU A 187 12.88 21.67 25.15
N GLY A 188 13.91 21.59 24.29
CA GLY A 188 15.33 21.67 24.65
C GLY A 188 16.09 20.34 24.66
N GLU A 189 15.41 19.18 24.48
CA GLU A 189 16.09 17.88 24.41
C GLU A 189 16.95 17.74 23.14
N LYS A 190 18.25 17.43 23.33
CA LYS A 190 19.25 17.48 22.27
C LYS A 190 19.28 16.26 21.35
N GLN A 191 18.91 15.08 21.83
CA GLN A 191 18.95 13.82 21.08
C GLN A 191 17.83 12.92 21.58
N HIS A 192 17.17 12.20 20.68
CA HIS A 192 16.12 11.25 21.05
C HIS A 192 16.11 10.07 20.09
N SER A 193 15.64 8.90 20.54
CA SER A 193 15.42 7.74 19.68
C SER A 193 14.18 6.96 20.07
N LEU A 194 13.47 6.46 19.06
CA LEU A 194 12.30 5.60 19.20
C LEU A 194 12.68 4.19 18.74
N LEU A 195 12.34 3.19 19.55
CA LEU A 195 12.50 1.78 19.19
C LEU A 195 11.13 1.20 18.84
N LEU A 196 10.99 0.71 17.62
CA LEU A 196 9.79 0.05 17.11
C LEU A 196 9.99 -1.47 17.17
N PRO A 197 9.17 -2.21 17.95
CA PRO A 197 9.29 -3.67 18.03
C PRO A 197 8.85 -4.29 16.71
N ALA A 198 9.76 -4.89 15.96
CA ALA A 198 9.43 -5.47 14.66
C ALA A 198 8.98 -6.92 14.79
N ILE A 199 7.89 -7.26 14.13
CA ILE A 199 7.45 -8.65 13.97
C ILE A 199 7.95 -9.11 12.58
N PRO A 200 8.63 -10.26 12.45
CA PRO A 200 8.99 -10.79 11.14
C PRO A 200 7.75 -11.20 10.35
N VAL A 201 7.51 -10.54 9.21
CA VAL A 201 6.34 -10.78 8.36
C VAL A 201 6.75 -10.75 6.89
N LYS A 202 6.15 -11.65 6.09
CA LYS A 202 6.31 -11.68 4.64
C LYS A 202 5.53 -10.54 3.99
N ALA A 203 6.14 -9.36 3.95
CA ALA A 203 5.65 -8.16 3.27
C ALA A 203 6.49 -7.83 2.01
N THR A 204 6.07 -6.84 1.23
CA THR A 204 6.89 -6.27 0.14
C THR A 204 7.96 -5.33 0.71
N ALA A 205 7.59 -4.45 1.64
CA ALA A 205 8.50 -3.50 2.27
C ALA A 205 7.93 -2.99 3.62
N THR A 206 8.80 -2.56 4.52
CA THR A 206 8.40 -1.89 5.77
C THR A 206 8.54 -0.38 5.61
N ILE A 207 7.43 0.36 5.62
CA ILE A 207 7.44 1.83 5.51
C ILE A 207 7.45 2.43 6.92
N VAL A 208 8.46 3.24 7.23
CA VAL A 208 8.59 3.89 8.54
C VAL A 208 8.15 5.35 8.44
N VAL A 209 7.16 5.72 9.24
CA VAL A 209 6.55 7.06 9.29
C VAL A 209 6.79 7.66 10.67
N LEU A 210 7.20 8.91 10.72
CA LEU A 210 7.31 9.68 11.96
C LEU A 210 6.32 10.86 11.93
N GLN A 211 5.52 10.98 12.99
CA GLN A 211 4.65 12.10 13.27
C GLN A 211 5.19 12.88 14.48
N LEU A 212 5.10 14.20 14.41
CA LEU A 212 5.40 15.14 15.48
C LEU A 212 4.15 15.99 15.76
N ARG A 213 3.83 16.17 17.03
CA ARG A 213 2.77 17.08 17.50
C ARG A 213 3.30 17.98 18.60
N PHE A 214 3.05 19.28 18.51
CA PHE A 214 3.41 20.24 19.55
C PHE A 214 2.27 20.34 20.58
N LEU A 215 2.62 20.24 21.87
CA LEU A 215 1.69 20.27 23.01
C LEU A 215 2.01 21.48 23.90
N HIS A 216 0.97 22.15 24.41
CA HIS A 216 1.10 23.33 25.27
C HIS A 216 1.31 22.91 26.73
N SER A 217 1.90 23.80 27.53
CA SER A 217 2.13 23.56 28.97
C SER A 217 0.88 23.73 29.83
N ASP A 218 0.03 24.70 29.47
CA ASP A 218 -1.17 25.07 30.22
C ASP A 218 -2.43 24.47 29.59
N ALA A 219 -3.24 23.84 30.45
CA ALA A 219 -4.50 23.15 30.19
C ALA A 219 -4.43 21.84 29.37
N ASP A 220 -5.21 20.87 29.88
CA ASP A 220 -5.87 19.72 29.25
C ASP A 220 -5.59 19.46 27.76
N ILE A 221 -5.31 18.21 27.36
CA ILE A 221 -4.68 17.76 26.08
C ILE A 221 -5.48 18.17 24.82
N GLN A 222 -5.54 19.47 24.56
CA GLN A 222 -6.17 20.12 23.43
C GLN A 222 -5.19 20.02 22.28
N VAL A 223 -5.24 18.90 21.56
CA VAL A 223 -4.48 18.68 20.33
C VAL A 223 -4.86 19.80 19.35
N ASN A 224 -4.00 20.82 19.27
CA ASN A 224 -4.23 21.98 18.43
C ASN A 224 -4.27 21.51 16.97
N LYS A 225 -5.47 21.50 16.36
CA LYS A 225 -5.73 20.92 15.03
C LYS A 225 -5.21 21.78 13.87
N SER A 226 -4.32 22.74 14.13
CA SER A 226 -3.72 23.54 13.06
C SER A 226 -2.78 22.68 12.20
N ALA A 227 -2.78 22.93 10.89
CA ALA A 227 -1.83 22.31 9.96
C ALA A 227 -0.37 22.79 10.15
N LYS A 228 -0.05 23.54 11.22
CA LYS A 228 1.32 23.86 11.65
C LYS A 228 1.76 23.07 12.89
N SER A 229 0.81 22.66 13.73
CA SER A 229 1.06 21.96 15.00
C SER A 229 1.24 20.45 14.85
N GLU A 230 0.89 19.89 13.69
CA GLU A 230 1.11 18.48 13.34
C GLU A 230 1.93 18.35 12.05
N GLN A 231 2.98 17.53 12.11
CA GLN A 231 3.86 17.21 10.98
C GLN A 231 4.00 15.69 10.88
N ALA A 232 3.92 15.13 9.68
CA ALA A 232 4.14 13.70 9.45
C ALA A 232 4.86 13.45 8.13
N PHE A 233 5.84 12.55 8.13
CA PHE A 233 6.62 12.19 6.95
C PHE A 233 7.22 10.78 7.07
N ILE A 234 7.64 10.23 5.93
CA ILE A 234 8.30 8.92 5.84
C ILE A 234 9.80 9.11 6.10
N THR A 235 10.36 8.42 7.08
CA THR A 235 11.81 8.48 7.41
C THR A 235 12.62 7.52 6.56
N ALA A 236 12.09 6.34 6.29
CA ALA A 236 12.69 5.32 5.44
C ALA A 236 11.66 4.32 4.92
N VAL A 237 12.01 3.64 3.83
CA VAL A 237 11.43 2.34 3.48
C VAL A 237 12.52 1.29 3.65
N LEU A 238 12.26 0.27 4.44
CA LEU A 238 13.20 -0.81 4.76
C LEU A 238 12.78 -2.11 4.07
N GLU A 239 13.73 -3.01 3.90
CA GLU A 239 13.42 -4.39 3.54
C GLU A 239 12.59 -5.06 4.65
N PRO A 240 11.64 -5.94 4.30
CA PRO A 240 10.80 -6.62 5.27
C PRO A 240 11.64 -7.53 6.17
N ALA A 241 11.30 -7.63 7.44
CA ALA A 241 11.91 -8.61 8.34
C ALA A 241 11.46 -10.01 7.89
N LEU A 242 12.33 -10.73 7.18
CA LEU A 242 12.09 -12.12 6.84
C LEU A 242 12.02 -12.93 8.16
N PRO A 243 11.04 -13.83 8.32
CA PRO A 243 11.08 -14.78 9.43
C PRO A 243 12.39 -15.56 9.31
N VAL A 244 13.19 -15.56 10.38
CA VAL A 244 14.38 -16.41 10.48
C VAL A 244 13.88 -17.82 10.23
N ALA A 245 14.27 -18.40 9.09
CA ALA A 245 13.90 -19.76 8.78
C ALA A 245 14.41 -20.63 9.93
N GLU A 246 13.49 -21.26 10.67
CA GLU A 246 13.85 -22.22 11.69
C GLU A 246 14.81 -23.20 11.03
N LYS A 247 16.08 -23.17 11.47
CA LYS A 247 17.01 -24.24 11.16
C LYS A 247 16.38 -25.47 11.77
N GLN A 248 15.69 -26.26 10.93
CA GLN A 248 15.25 -27.59 11.28
C GLN A 248 16.50 -28.31 11.77
N VAL A 249 16.62 -28.46 13.08
CA VAL A 249 17.63 -29.28 13.70
C VAL A 249 17.24 -30.70 13.28
N LEU A 250 17.80 -31.14 12.15
CA LEU A 250 17.66 -32.52 11.72
C LEU A 250 18.04 -33.38 12.93
N PRO A 251 17.15 -34.25 13.43
CA PRO A 251 17.43 -35.03 14.61
C PRO A 251 18.69 -35.83 14.34
N SER A 252 19.76 -35.51 15.09
CA SER A 252 21.04 -36.19 14.98
C SER A 252 20.79 -37.68 15.25
N LYS A 253 21.20 -38.51 14.28
CA LYS A 253 20.90 -39.95 14.24
C LYS A 253 21.14 -40.58 15.61
N ALA A 254 20.07 -41.08 16.23
CA ALA A 254 20.16 -41.78 17.51
C ALA A 254 21.17 -42.94 17.42
N PRO A 255 21.93 -43.22 18.49
CA PRO A 255 22.95 -44.26 18.47
C PRO A 255 22.33 -45.64 18.22
N ARG A 256 23.03 -46.43 17.42
CA ARG A 256 22.68 -47.79 16.99
C ARG A 256 22.38 -48.67 18.22
N ILE A 257 21.10 -49.01 18.44
CA ILE A 257 20.71 -49.95 19.49
C ILE A 257 21.34 -51.32 19.19
N MET A 258 22.14 -51.85 20.12
CA MET A 258 22.71 -53.18 20.02
C MET A 258 21.61 -54.25 19.97
N GLN A 259 21.65 -55.11 18.96
CA GLN A 259 20.79 -56.28 18.88
C GLN A 259 21.15 -57.28 20.00
N LYS A 260 20.34 -57.36 21.05
CA LYS A 260 20.31 -58.54 21.94
C LYS A 260 19.44 -59.63 21.29
N LYS A 261 20.04 -60.81 21.09
CA LYS A 261 19.39 -62.00 20.52
C LYS A 261 18.17 -62.38 21.38
N ARG A 262 16.98 -62.50 20.79
CA ARG A 262 15.82 -63.13 21.44
C ARG A 262 15.84 -64.64 21.15
N SER A 263 15.71 -65.44 22.20
CA SER A 263 15.58 -66.90 22.13
C SER A 263 14.13 -67.30 21.81
N ALA A 264 13.94 -68.46 21.18
CA ALA A 264 12.68 -68.93 20.60
C ALA A 264 11.68 -69.54 21.63
N ALA A 265 11.54 -68.92 22.80
CA ALA A 265 10.76 -69.47 23.94
C ALA A 265 9.54 -68.62 24.33
N ALA A 266 9.07 -67.71 23.47
CA ALA A 266 7.92 -66.84 23.71
C ALA A 266 6.85 -66.94 22.58
N ILE A 267 6.74 -68.13 21.98
CA ILE A 267 5.67 -68.49 21.04
C ILE A 267 4.73 -69.43 21.77
N LEU A 268 3.70 -68.85 22.42
CA LEU A 268 2.42 -69.44 22.84
C LEU A 268 1.79 -68.50 23.87
N GLU A 269 0.80 -67.71 23.46
CA GLU A 269 -0.53 -67.64 24.10
C GLU A 269 -1.43 -66.54 23.50
N THR A 270 -2.73 -66.87 23.39
CA THR A 270 -3.88 -65.97 23.26
C THR A 270 -4.03 -65.03 22.04
N ALA A 271 -4.70 -65.55 21.00
CA ALA A 271 -5.88 -64.89 20.41
C ALA A 271 -7.15 -65.38 21.18
N PRO A 272 -8.40 -64.88 20.98
CA PRO A 272 -8.94 -63.97 19.95
C PRO A 272 -9.75 -62.79 20.60
N GLN A 273 -10.82 -62.14 20.10
CA GLN A 273 -11.71 -62.20 18.90
C GLN A 273 -12.28 -60.77 18.61
N PRO A 274 -12.92 -60.51 17.44
CA PRO A 274 -13.47 -59.18 17.07
C PRO A 274 -14.92 -58.96 17.56
N LYS A 275 -15.40 -57.70 17.53
CA LYS A 275 -16.81 -57.31 17.78
C LYS A 275 -17.30 -56.22 16.79
N PRO A 276 -18.64 -56.08 16.58
CA PRO A 276 -19.18 -55.72 15.27
C PRO A 276 -19.85 -54.33 15.16
N ASP A 277 -20.14 -53.94 13.92
CA ASP A 277 -20.92 -52.76 13.55
C ASP A 277 -22.43 -52.86 13.90
N PRO A 278 -23.11 -51.71 14.07
CA PRO A 278 -24.55 -51.56 13.88
C PRO A 278 -24.91 -50.65 12.68
N PHE A 279 -25.90 -51.06 11.90
CA PHE A 279 -26.44 -50.39 10.69
C PHE A 279 -27.83 -49.71 10.97
N PRO A 280 -28.56 -49.09 10.02
CA PRO A 280 -29.22 -47.79 10.23
C PRO A 280 -30.76 -47.83 10.24
N PRO A 281 -31.42 -46.66 10.30
CA PRO A 281 -32.52 -46.34 9.35
C PRO A 281 -32.44 -44.88 8.81
N LEU A 282 -32.48 -44.60 7.50
CA LEU A 282 -33.59 -44.54 6.50
C LEU A 282 -34.05 -43.09 6.19
N PRO A 283 -34.63 -42.81 5.00
CA PRO A 283 -34.68 -41.47 4.39
C PRO A 283 -36.03 -40.76 4.52
N ILE A 284 -36.05 -39.44 4.22
CA ILE A 284 -37.26 -38.66 3.93
C ILE A 284 -36.99 -37.76 2.71
N ASP A 285 -37.86 -37.88 1.70
CA ASP A 285 -37.89 -37.03 0.50
C ASP A 285 -38.54 -35.66 0.77
N ALA A 286 -38.10 -34.63 0.04
CA ALA A 286 -39.00 -33.59 -0.49
C ALA A 286 -38.33 -32.77 -1.63
N HIS A 287 -38.93 -32.82 -2.82
CA HIS A 287 -39.28 -31.71 -3.72
C HIS A 287 -38.47 -30.38 -3.73
N SER A 288 -38.30 -29.65 -4.85
CA SER A 288 -38.61 -29.82 -6.29
C SER A 288 -38.16 -28.52 -7.02
N ILE A 289 -38.48 -28.38 -8.31
CA ILE A 289 -38.57 -27.11 -9.09
C ILE A 289 -37.29 -26.58 -9.77
N ALA A 290 -37.20 -26.94 -11.06
CA ALA A 290 -36.96 -26.06 -12.23
C ALA A 290 -35.59 -25.38 -12.50
N SER A 291 -34.87 -25.96 -13.47
CA SER A 291 -34.32 -25.23 -14.64
C SER A 291 -35.48 -24.76 -15.57
N PRO A 292 -35.30 -23.95 -16.65
CA PRO A 292 -34.05 -23.60 -17.36
C PRO A 292 -33.94 -22.14 -17.87
N LEU A 293 -32.83 -21.79 -18.56
CA LEU A 293 -32.86 -21.37 -19.99
C LEU A 293 -31.48 -20.96 -20.55
N SER A 294 -31.10 -21.61 -21.64
CA SER A 294 -29.97 -21.22 -22.49
C SER A 294 -30.44 -20.25 -23.58
N VAL A 295 -29.67 -19.20 -23.87
CA VAL A 295 -29.80 -18.45 -25.14
C VAL A 295 -28.43 -18.24 -25.78
N LYS A 296 -28.16 -19.01 -26.84
CA LYS A 296 -27.12 -18.68 -27.83
C LYS A 296 -27.62 -17.55 -28.72
N LYS A 297 -26.77 -16.58 -29.06
CA LYS A 297 -26.94 -15.75 -30.27
C LYS A 297 -25.59 -15.51 -30.94
N ASP A 298 -25.35 -16.25 -32.01
CA ASP A 298 -24.39 -15.89 -33.03
C ASP A 298 -24.80 -14.57 -33.71
N LYS A 299 -23.83 -13.71 -34.04
CA LYS A 299 -24.01 -12.71 -35.09
C LYS A 299 -22.70 -12.42 -35.82
N LYS A 300 -22.72 -12.71 -37.12
CA LYS A 300 -21.64 -12.53 -38.10
C LYS A 300 -21.46 -11.01 -38.42
N PRO A 301 -20.25 -10.52 -38.71
CA PRO A 301 -20.02 -9.10 -39.00
C PRO A 301 -20.48 -8.72 -40.42
N PRO A 302 -20.87 -7.44 -40.66
CA PRO A 302 -21.09 -6.90 -42.00
C PRO A 302 -19.78 -6.44 -42.65
N THR A 303 -19.71 -6.63 -43.97
CA THR A 303 -18.64 -6.20 -44.86
C THR A 303 -18.53 -4.67 -44.94
N LEU A 304 -17.32 -4.11 -44.93
CA LEU A 304 -17.09 -2.72 -45.33
C LEU A 304 -16.70 -2.66 -46.80
N VAL A 305 -17.36 -1.76 -47.53
CA VAL A 305 -17.08 -1.42 -48.93
C VAL A 305 -16.08 -0.26 -48.94
N ASN A 306 -15.02 -0.37 -49.75
CA ASN A 306 -14.14 0.75 -50.04
C ASN A 306 -14.87 1.75 -50.95
N VAL A 307 -14.78 3.04 -50.62
CA VAL A 307 -15.01 4.14 -51.56
C VAL A 307 -13.82 5.09 -51.42
N GLU A 308 -13.35 5.58 -52.56
CA GLU A 308 -12.15 6.43 -52.74
C GLU A 308 -12.31 7.84 -52.17
#